data_AF-A0A2S7INE2-F1
#
_entry.id   AF-A0A2S7INE2-F1
#
_cell.length_a   1.000
_cell.length_b   1.000
_cell.length_c   1.000
_cell.angle_alpha   90.00
_cell.angle_beta   90.00
_cell.angle_gamma   90.00
#
_symmetry.space_group_name_H-M   'P 1'
#
loop_
_entity.id
_entity.type
_entity.pdbx_description
1 polymer ?
#
loop_
_entity_poly.entity_id
_entity_poly.type
_entity_poly.pdbx_seq_one_letter_code
_entity_poly.pdbx_strand_id
1 'polypeptide(L)'
;MVQAEALHREAAILSNTLHTYPAEAVEAVKPVIQAIIDKRMAWKQVRQKAEYLKKFGELPPEAEQKPGVTELVAVDSSLAELQVQLQRLNVNITKYEKKVKDQPEHKKAGNWAADLDKMRALKRELQQKIVNQKYEKQ
;
A
#
# COMPACT_ATOMS: atom_id res chain seq x y z
N MET A 1 -17.33 17.12 2.24
CA MET A 1 -17.60 15.70 2.55
C MET A 1 -18.31 14.98 1.40
N VAL A 2 -19.31 15.60 0.77
CA VAL A 2 -20.07 15.10 -0.40
C VAL A 2 -19.19 14.51 -1.53
N GLN A 3 -18.08 15.18 -1.89
CA GLN A 3 -17.19 14.70 -2.96
C GLN A 3 -16.46 13.38 -2.60
N ALA A 4 -16.09 13.19 -1.34
CA ALA A 4 -15.44 11.95 -0.91
C ALA A 4 -16.44 10.79 -0.91
N GLU A 5 -17.68 11.01 -0.46
CA GLU A 5 -18.72 9.98 -0.49
C GLU A 5 -19.07 9.56 -1.93
N ALA A 6 -19.14 10.51 -2.86
CA ALA A 6 -19.32 10.23 -4.28
C ALA A 6 -18.20 9.36 -4.86
N LEU A 7 -16.93 9.74 -4.65
CA LEU A 7 -15.77 8.97 -5.13
C LEU A 7 -15.72 7.55 -4.54
N HIS A 8 -16.07 7.40 -3.26
CA HIS A 8 -16.13 6.10 -2.61
C HIS A 8 -17.22 5.21 -3.20
N ARG A 9 -18.42 5.78 -3.43
CA ARG A 9 -19.55 5.09 -4.03
C ARG A 9 -19.27 4.66 -5.46
N GLU A 10 -18.69 5.53 -6.28
CA GLU A 10 -18.33 5.24 -7.67
C GLU A 10 -17.29 4.11 -7.76
N ALA A 11 -16.27 4.13 -6.90
CA ALA A 11 -15.28 3.05 -6.84
C ALA A 11 -15.92 1.70 -6.43
N ALA A 12 -16.89 1.72 -5.51
CA ALA A 12 -17.63 0.54 -5.10
C ALA A 12 -18.50 -0.03 -6.24
N ILE A 13 -19.17 0.83 -7.00
CA ILE A 13 -19.97 0.40 -8.17
C ILE A 13 -19.07 -0.28 -9.22
N LEU A 14 -17.93 0.33 -9.56
CA LEU A 14 -16.98 -0.28 -10.50
C LEU A 14 -16.40 -1.59 -9.98
N SER A 15 -16.09 -1.67 -8.69
CA SER A 15 -15.64 -2.92 -8.06
C SER A 15 -16.72 -4.00 -8.16
N ASN A 16 -17.98 -3.63 -7.99
CA ASN A 16 -19.11 -4.54 -8.15
C ASN A 16 -19.33 -4.95 -9.60
N THR A 17 -18.79 -4.28 -10.60
CA THR A 17 -18.85 -4.76 -12.00
C THR A 17 -17.76 -5.77 -12.33
N LEU A 18 -16.71 -5.92 -11.51
CA LEU A 18 -15.60 -6.83 -11.83
C LEU A 18 -16.02 -8.31 -11.92
N HIS A 19 -17.02 -8.74 -11.13
CA HIS A 19 -17.49 -10.12 -11.15
C HIS A 19 -18.25 -10.50 -12.43
N THR A 20 -18.66 -9.53 -13.25
CA THR A 20 -19.38 -9.80 -14.51
C THR A 20 -18.44 -10.12 -15.66
N TYR A 21 -17.14 -9.94 -15.47
CA TYR A 21 -16.13 -10.27 -16.47
C TYR A 21 -15.74 -11.75 -16.35
N PRO A 22 -15.60 -12.46 -17.48
CA PRO A 22 -15.07 -13.83 -17.46
C PRO A 22 -13.60 -13.82 -17.02
N ALA A 23 -13.16 -14.91 -16.37
CA ALA A 23 -11.83 -15.00 -15.75
C ALA A 23 -10.67 -14.75 -16.72
N GLU A 24 -10.88 -14.96 -18.02
CA GLU A 24 -9.85 -14.86 -19.06
C GLU A 24 -9.81 -13.47 -19.73
N ALA A 25 -10.78 -12.60 -19.45
CA ALA A 25 -10.87 -11.25 -20.02
C ALA A 25 -9.97 -10.23 -19.31
N VAL A 26 -8.71 -10.60 -19.06
CA VAL A 26 -7.73 -9.80 -18.32
C VAL A 26 -7.56 -8.41 -18.96
N GLU A 27 -7.43 -8.34 -20.29
CA GLU A 27 -7.25 -7.06 -21.00
C GLU A 27 -8.47 -6.14 -20.91
N ALA A 28 -9.69 -6.69 -20.86
CA ALA A 28 -10.91 -5.90 -20.73
C ALA A 28 -11.13 -5.39 -19.28
N VAL A 29 -10.57 -6.09 -18.29
CA VAL A 29 -10.71 -5.77 -16.86
C VAL A 29 -9.69 -4.71 -16.41
N LYS A 30 -8.48 -4.69 -17.00
CA LYS A 30 -7.43 -3.71 -16.71
C LYS A 30 -7.90 -2.24 -16.63
N PRO A 31 -8.63 -1.68 -17.62
CA PRO A 31 -9.07 -0.29 -17.56
C PRO A 31 -10.08 -0.04 -16.42
N VAL A 32 -10.90 -1.03 -16.06
CA VAL A 32 -11.85 -0.94 -14.94
C VAL A 32 -11.11 -0.92 -13.61
N ILE A 33 -10.11 -1.79 -13.43
CA ILE A 33 -9.24 -1.80 -12.25
C ILE A 33 -8.51 -0.46 -12.12
N GLN A 34 -7.95 0.07 -13.21
CA GLN A 34 -7.28 1.37 -13.18
C GLN A 34 -8.23 2.48 -12.73
N ALA A 35 -9.45 2.52 -13.28
CA ALA A 35 -10.47 3.48 -12.88
C ALA A 35 -10.88 3.37 -11.39
N ILE A 36 -10.90 2.16 -10.82
CA ILE A 36 -11.13 1.94 -9.39
C ILE A 36 -9.97 2.52 -8.57
N ILE A 37 -8.74 2.24 -8.97
CA ILE A 37 -7.53 2.74 -8.29
C ILE A 37 -7.55 4.27 -8.28
N ASP A 38 -7.76 4.90 -9.43
CA ASP A 38 -7.76 6.36 -9.58
C ASP A 38 -8.83 7.03 -8.68
N LYS A 39 -10.03 6.45 -8.63
CA LYS A 39 -11.12 6.98 -7.77
C LYS A 39 -10.81 6.81 -6.28
N ARG A 40 -10.26 5.66 -5.88
CA ARG A 40 -9.84 5.44 -4.47
C ARG A 40 -8.70 6.37 -4.06
N MET A 41 -7.83 6.68 -5.00
CA MET A 41 -6.73 7.62 -4.85
C MET A 41 -7.22 9.05 -4.63
N ALA A 42 -8.12 9.52 -5.51
CA ALA A 42 -8.76 10.83 -5.35
C ALA A 42 -9.54 10.91 -4.03
N TRP A 43 -10.27 9.85 -3.65
CA TRP A 43 -10.97 9.79 -2.38
C TRP A 43 -10.04 9.97 -1.19
N LYS A 44 -8.92 9.24 -1.18
CA LYS A 44 -7.91 9.32 -0.11
C LYS A 44 -7.32 10.73 0.00
N GLN A 45 -7.02 11.38 -1.13
CA GLN A 45 -6.53 12.76 -1.14
C GLN A 45 -7.55 13.73 -0.54
N VAL A 46 -8.82 13.64 -0.95
CA VAL A 46 -9.90 14.49 -0.40
C VAL A 46 -10.04 14.28 1.11
N ARG A 47 -9.98 13.03 1.58
CA ARG A 47 -10.03 12.72 3.01
C ARG A 47 -8.83 13.29 3.77
N GLN A 48 -7.62 13.13 3.25
CA GLN A 48 -6.40 13.66 3.87
C GLN A 48 -6.45 15.18 3.99
N LYS A 49 -6.91 15.88 2.94
CA LYS A 49 -7.10 17.34 2.99
C LYS A 49 -8.12 17.75 4.05
N ALA A 50 -9.25 17.04 4.14
CA ALA A 50 -10.28 17.31 5.14
C ALA A 50 -9.78 17.05 6.58
N GLU A 51 -9.03 15.97 6.80
CA GLU A 51 -8.42 15.66 8.09
C GLU A 51 -7.35 16.68 8.49
N TYR A 52 -6.53 17.13 7.54
CA TYR A 52 -5.53 18.17 7.76
C TYR A 52 -6.18 19.50 8.14
N LEU A 53 -7.18 19.94 7.37
CA LEU A 53 -7.95 21.16 7.66
C LEU A 53 -8.59 21.11 9.06
N LYS A 54 -9.15 19.95 9.45
CA LYS A 54 -9.72 19.78 10.79
C LYS A 54 -8.69 19.92 11.91
N LYS A 55 -7.43 19.50 11.68
CA LYS A 55 -6.37 19.51 12.69
C LYS A 55 -5.63 20.83 12.79
N PHE A 56 -5.40 21.50 11.66
CA PHE A 56 -4.52 22.65 11.56
C PHE A 56 -5.24 23.96 11.21
N GLY A 57 -6.53 23.91 10.87
CA GLY A 57 -7.32 25.10 10.49
C GLY A 57 -6.99 25.65 9.09
N GLU A 58 -5.98 25.08 8.43
CA GLU A 58 -5.49 25.50 7.12
C GLU A 58 -5.43 24.31 6.15
N LEU A 59 -5.37 24.59 4.85
CA LEU A 59 -5.13 23.55 3.85
C LEU A 59 -3.65 23.15 3.84
N PRO A 60 -3.33 21.86 3.59
CA PRO A 60 -1.94 21.43 3.51
C PRO A 60 -1.20 22.20 2.41
N PRO A 61 0.06 22.59 2.62
CA PRO A 61 0.85 23.29 1.62
C PRO A 61 0.93 22.44 0.34
N GLU A 62 0.86 23.11 -0.82
CA GLU A 62 0.75 22.46 -2.14
C GLU A 62 1.99 21.63 -2.51
N ALA A 63 3.06 21.74 -1.72
CA ALA A 63 4.25 20.91 -1.81
C ALA A 63 3.95 19.47 -1.34
N GLU A 64 4.00 18.56 -2.30
CA GLU A 64 4.00 17.10 -2.14
C GLU A 64 2.64 16.47 -1.81
N GLN A 65 1.67 16.62 -2.71
CA GLN A 65 0.77 15.49 -2.96
C GLN A 65 1.61 14.33 -3.52
N LYS A 66 2.28 13.58 -2.64
CA LYS A 66 2.97 12.34 -3.03
C LYS A 66 1.95 11.50 -3.79
N PRO A 67 2.21 11.12 -5.05
CA PRO A 67 1.33 10.22 -5.77
C PRO A 67 1.13 9.02 -4.86
N GLY A 68 -0.09 8.86 -4.39
CA GLY A 68 -0.39 7.85 -3.40
C GLY A 68 0.01 6.51 -3.98
N VAL A 69 0.79 5.82 -3.16
CA VAL A 69 1.37 4.50 -3.37
C VAL A 69 0.53 3.63 -4.31
N THR A 70 0.83 3.71 -5.61
CA THR A 70 0.32 2.77 -6.60
C THR A 70 1.05 1.47 -6.34
N GLU A 71 0.29 0.46 -5.98
CA GLU A 71 0.70 -0.92 -6.12
C GLU A 71 0.78 -1.21 -7.63
N LEU A 72 1.99 -1.21 -8.17
CA LEU A 72 2.32 -1.99 -9.35
C LEU A 72 3.52 -2.85 -8.98
N VAL A 73 3.26 -4.15 -8.85
CA VAL A 73 4.28 -5.19 -8.96
C VAL A 73 4.76 -5.12 -10.41
N ALA A 74 5.78 -4.31 -10.67
CA ALA A 74 6.62 -4.44 -11.84
C ALA A 74 7.89 -5.17 -11.36
N VAL A 75 8.01 -6.42 -11.76
CA VAL A 75 9.25 -7.19 -11.66
C VAL A 75 10.21 -6.56 -12.65
N ASP A 76 11.01 -5.60 -12.16
CA ASP A 76 12.30 -5.14 -12.69
C ASP A 76 12.84 -4.04 -11.75
N SER A 77 13.00 -4.37 -10.48
CA SER A 77 13.05 -3.33 -9.45
C SER A 77 14.40 -2.61 -9.36
N SER A 78 14.40 -1.37 -9.86
CA SER A 78 15.35 -0.31 -9.56
C SER A 78 15.61 -0.20 -8.04
N LEU A 79 16.81 0.22 -7.65
CA LEU A 79 17.25 0.38 -6.26
C LEU A 79 16.24 1.15 -5.37
N ALA A 80 15.56 2.15 -5.95
CA ALA A 80 14.53 2.93 -5.25
C ALA A 80 13.31 2.08 -4.85
N GLU A 81 12.91 1.12 -5.69
CA GLU A 81 11.77 0.24 -5.39
C GLU A 81 12.12 -0.77 -4.30
N LEU A 82 13.33 -1.33 -4.32
CA LEU A 82 13.81 -2.20 -3.24
C LEU A 82 13.84 -1.46 -1.89
N GLN A 83 14.24 -0.19 -1.89
CA GLN A 83 14.22 0.64 -0.68
C GLN A 83 12.79 0.89 -0.17
N VAL A 84 11.84 1.17 -1.07
CA VAL A 84 10.43 1.32 -0.71
C VAL A 84 9.86 0.02 -0.14
N GLN A 85 10.17 -1.12 -0.75
CA GLN A 85 9.76 -2.44 -0.24
C GLN A 85 10.34 -2.71 1.16
N LEU A 86 11.63 -2.41 1.37
CA LEU A 86 12.27 -2.52 2.68
C LEU A 86 11.59 -1.64 3.74
N GLN A 87 11.23 -0.40 3.39
CA GLN A 87 10.53 0.51 4.30
C GLN A 87 9.14 0.00 4.68
N ARG A 88 8.37 -0.52 3.71
CA ARG A 88 7.05 -1.14 3.99
C ARG A 88 7.18 -2.34 4.91
N LEU A 89 8.19 -3.18 4.67
CA LEU A 89 8.46 -4.37 5.47
C LEU A 89 8.81 -4.00 6.92
N ASN A 90 9.63 -2.97 7.13
CA ASN A 90 9.95 -2.47 8.47
C ASN A 90 8.70 -2.03 9.25
N VAL A 91 7.80 -1.27 8.61
CA VAL A 91 6.54 -0.84 9.24
C VAL A 91 5.67 -2.03 9.63
N ASN A 92 5.60 -3.06 8.79
CA ASN A 92 4.84 -4.27 9.08
C ASN A 92 5.45 -5.09 10.21
N ILE A 93 6.79 -5.23 10.25
CA ILE A 93 7.51 -5.87 11.36
C ILE A 93 7.17 -5.18 12.68
N THR A 94 7.28 -3.84 12.76
CA THR A 94 6.96 -3.10 13.98
C THR A 94 5.50 -3.29 14.42
N LYS A 95 4.56 -3.37 13.48
CA LYS A 95 3.15 -3.65 13.78
C LYS A 95 2.95 -5.05 14.36
N TYR A 96 3.61 -6.05 13.78
CA TYR A 96 3.49 -7.44 14.24
C TYR A 96 4.23 -7.67 15.55
N GLU A 97 5.40 -7.06 15.76
CA GLU A 97 6.10 -7.03 17.04
C GLU A 97 5.22 -6.45 18.14
N LYS A 98 4.56 -5.34 17.87
CA LYS A 98 3.61 -4.74 18.81
C LYS A 98 2.41 -5.66 19.08
N LYS A 99 1.85 -6.32 18.06
CA LYS A 99 0.74 -7.27 18.24
C LYS A 99 1.12 -8.46 19.12
N VAL A 100 2.32 -9.02 18.93
CA VAL A 100 2.82 -10.14 19.73
C VAL A 100 3.10 -9.69 21.17
N LYS A 101 3.64 -8.49 21.36
CA LYS A 101 3.94 -7.92 22.68
C LYS A 101 2.68 -7.55 23.47
N ASP A 102 1.72 -6.90 22.82
CA ASP A 102 0.51 -6.40 23.49
C ASP A 102 -0.52 -7.52 23.72
N GLN A 103 -0.48 -8.60 22.91
CA GLN A 103 -1.43 -9.72 23.00
C GLN A 103 -0.73 -11.08 22.85
N PRO A 104 0.11 -11.48 23.84
CA PRO A 104 0.88 -12.72 23.76
C PRO A 104 0.00 -13.98 23.83
N GLU A 105 -1.14 -13.94 24.51
CA GLU A 105 -2.05 -15.08 24.68
C GLU A 105 -3.11 -15.20 23.58
N HIS A 106 -3.08 -14.33 22.57
CA HIS A 106 -4.08 -14.37 21.52
C HIS A 106 -3.96 -15.67 20.71
N LYS A 107 -5.09 -16.26 20.31
CA LYS A 107 -5.14 -17.52 19.51
C LYS A 107 -4.30 -17.49 18.22
N LYS A 108 -4.04 -16.29 17.68
CA LYS A 108 -3.21 -16.06 16.49
C LYS A 108 -1.79 -15.60 16.79
N ALA A 109 -1.38 -15.50 18.06
CA ALA A 109 -0.05 -15.02 18.44
C ALA A 109 1.07 -15.89 17.85
N GLY A 110 0.89 -17.21 17.84
CA GLY A 110 1.82 -18.13 17.17
C GLY A 110 1.94 -17.86 15.66
N ASN A 111 0.83 -17.56 14.98
CA ASN A 111 0.84 -17.20 13.56
C ASN A 111 1.54 -15.85 13.33
N TRP A 112 1.29 -14.87 14.20
CA TRP A 112 1.96 -13.57 14.10
C TRP A 112 3.47 -13.68 14.32
N ALA A 113 3.92 -14.52 15.25
CA ALA A 113 5.34 -14.78 15.47
C ALA A 113 5.98 -15.45 14.24
N ALA A 114 5.33 -16.47 13.67
CA ALA A 114 5.80 -17.13 12.45
C ALA A 114 5.84 -16.18 11.24
N ASP A 115 4.83 -15.31 11.08
CA ASP A 115 4.80 -14.30 10.03
C ASP A 115 5.89 -13.23 10.24
N LEU A 116 6.19 -12.87 11.48
CA LEU A 116 7.24 -11.93 11.85
C LEU A 116 8.62 -12.47 11.49
N ASP A 117 8.87 -13.77 11.73
CA ASP A 117 10.12 -14.43 11.32
C ASP A 117 10.26 -14.49 9.79
N LYS A 118 9.19 -14.79 9.06
CA LYS A 118 9.19 -14.72 7.59
C LYS A 118 9.50 -13.30 7.10
N MET A 119 8.89 -12.27 7.69
CA MET A 119 9.16 -10.88 7.34
C MET A 119 10.61 -10.48 7.66
N ARG A 120 11.18 -10.97 8.76
CA ARG A 120 12.60 -10.73 9.09
C ARG A 120 13.55 -11.43 8.11
N ALA A 121 13.21 -12.62 7.62
CA ALA A 121 13.99 -13.30 6.58
C ALA A 121 13.97 -12.50 5.26
N LEU A 122 12.77 -12.11 4.80
CA LEU A 122 12.60 -11.28 3.61
C LEU A 122 13.33 -9.93 3.72
N LYS A 123 13.41 -9.36 4.93
CA LYS A 123 14.17 -8.12 5.17
C LYS A 123 15.64 -8.30 4.87
N ARG A 124 16.24 -9.41 5.30
CA ARG A 124 17.67 -9.71 5.04
C ARG A 124 17.91 -9.91 3.56
N GLU A 125 17.02 -10.62 2.86
CA GLU A 125 17.13 -10.83 1.42
C GLU A 125 17.05 -9.51 0.64
N LEU A 126 16.10 -8.62 0.99
CA LEU A 126 16.00 -7.30 0.37
C LEU A 126 17.23 -6.43 0.65
N GLN A 127 17.76 -6.46 1.88
CA GLN A 127 19.00 -5.76 2.22
C GLN A 127 20.18 -6.28 1.38
N GLN A 128 20.30 -7.60 1.23
CA GLN A 128 21.34 -8.20 0.40
C GLN A 128 21.20 -7.80 -1.08
N LYS A 129 19.98 -7.83 -1.63
CA LYS A 129 19.72 -7.39 -3.00
C LYS A 129 20.08 -5.92 -3.21
N ILE A 130 19.75 -5.04 -2.26
CA ILE A 130 20.13 -3.62 -2.31
C ILE A 130 21.65 -3.46 -2.28
N VAL A 131 22.34 -4.21 -1.42
CA VAL A 131 23.80 -4.19 -1.32
C VAL A 131 24.43 -4.62 -2.65
N ASN A 132 24.02 -5.77 -3.19
CA ASN A 132 24.52 -6.28 -4.46
C ASN A 132 24.30 -5.27 -5.60
N GLN A 133 23.09 -4.71 -5.71
CA GLN A 133 22.79 -3.69 -6.72
C GLN A 133 23.59 -2.38 -6.55
N LYS A 134 24.01 -2.02 -5.33
CA LYS A 134 24.87 -0.84 -5.11
C LYS A 134 26.29 -1.11 -5.58
N TYR A 135 26.82 -2.30 -5.34
CA TYR A 135 28.18 -2.69 -5.72
C TYR A 135 28.30 -3.07 -7.20
N GLU A 136 27.25 -3.61 -7.83
CA GLU A 136 27.21 -3.85 -9.28
C GLU A 136 27.13 -2.58 -10.13
N LYS A 137 26.76 -1.44 -9.52
CA LYS A 137 26.69 -0.12 -10.16
C LYS A 137 27.94 0.75 -9.94
N GLN A 138 28.94 0.26 -9.20
CA GLN A 138 30.25 0.88 -9.06
C GLN A 138 31.21 0.34 -10.10
#